data_AF-A0A1S4VIV7-F1
#
_entry.id   AF-A0A1S4VIV7-F1
#
_cell.length_a   1.000
_cell.length_b   1.000
_cell.length_c   1.000
_cell.angle_alpha   90.00
_cell.angle_beta   90.00
_cell.angle_gamma   90.00
#
_symmetry.space_group_name_H-M   'P 1'
#
loop_
_entity.id
_entity.type
_entity.pdbx_description
1 polymer ?
#
loop_
_entity_poly.entity_id
_entity_poly.type
_entity_poly.pdbx_seq_one_letter_code
_entity_poly.pdbx_strand_id
1 'polypeptide(L)'
;MSKTAKLALPPGPPLPLAVQSVLMASYGLRFLAGCQRRYGNVFTLRIPLSGKVVYLADPADIKTVYAGDPKVFHSGEAHWFFRGLLGDSSLFVLDEEEHHDQRRLLMPAFHRDAVAHQAAQMAAIAAANIAEWPVGENFSVAPRTTDITLEVILRTVIGASDPTRLAALRKVVPRLLYMKPWETPAITNPGLRRYLPWQGVGRRMAETDALLYAEIAERRADPNLAERTDVLAMLVRATDDNGRTMSDQELRDHLLTSIAAGHETTATALSWVLERLTRHPAALVKAVQAADASAEGDPSGDEYLDAVMKETLRIRPVIFSSGRVLKAPVEVGGYRLPAGIMVDPAIGLVHASAAVYRDPDRFDPDRMLGTTLSPTTWLPFGGGNRRCLGATFAMVEIRVVLREILRRVELDTTTAPDEKQQAKHVTFVPHRGGVIRVRTVRDCPPAIAPTCPAGAQGAARAPDTRR
;
A
#
# COMPACT_ATOMS: atom_id res chain seq x y z
N MET A 1 26.73 -5.29 25.06
CA MET A 1 27.04 -3.92 25.52
C MET A 1 27.99 -3.29 24.52
N SER A 2 27.50 -2.39 23.65
CA SER A 2 28.32 -1.79 22.58
C SER A 2 28.81 -0.39 22.99
N LYS A 3 29.99 -0.05 22.48
CA LYS A 3 30.75 1.18 22.71
C LYS A 3 29.90 2.42 22.45
N THR A 4 29.77 3.27 23.48
CA THR A 4 29.33 4.67 23.51
C THR A 4 28.47 5.14 22.32
N ALA A 5 27.14 4.96 22.42
CA ALA A 5 26.20 5.56 21.47
C ALA A 5 26.43 7.09 21.42
N LYS A 6 26.52 7.66 20.21
CA LYS A 6 26.80 9.10 20.06
C LYS A 6 25.59 9.92 20.50
N LEU A 7 25.83 10.94 21.34
CA LEU A 7 24.84 11.92 21.80
C LEU A 7 24.65 13.06 20.76
N ALA A 8 24.43 12.70 19.50
CA ALA A 8 24.20 13.64 18.41
C ALA A 8 23.33 12.98 17.34
N LEU A 9 22.71 13.78 16.48
CA LEU A 9 22.05 13.23 15.30
C LEU A 9 23.09 12.72 14.29
N PRO A 10 22.75 11.66 13.53
CA PRO A 10 23.57 11.19 12.42
C PRO A 10 23.88 12.31 11.43
N PRO A 11 25.04 12.29 10.75
CA PRO A 11 25.38 13.31 9.77
C PRO A 11 24.40 13.31 8.59
N GLY A 12 24.36 14.42 7.88
CA GLY A 12 23.48 14.62 6.74
C GLY A 12 23.99 15.71 5.81
N PRO A 13 23.40 15.86 4.61
CA PRO A 13 23.80 16.90 3.67
C PRO A 13 23.60 18.29 4.29
N PRO A 14 24.61 19.19 4.24
CA PRO A 14 24.50 20.55 4.73
C PRO A 14 23.72 21.46 3.76
N LEU A 15 22.69 20.92 3.10
CA LEU A 15 21.89 21.61 2.09
C LEU A 15 20.68 22.29 2.72
N PRO A 16 20.32 23.52 2.31
CA PRO A 16 19.08 24.17 2.76
C PRO A 16 17.84 23.31 2.47
N LEU A 17 16.80 23.45 3.30
CA LEU A 17 15.56 22.65 3.19
C LEU A 17 14.93 22.71 1.79
N ALA A 18 14.93 23.89 1.15
CA ALA A 18 14.39 24.06 -0.19
C ALA A 18 15.17 23.24 -1.23
N VAL A 19 16.50 23.28 -1.18
CA VAL A 19 17.38 22.52 -2.10
C VAL A 19 17.18 21.02 -1.89
N GLN A 20 17.15 20.59 -0.63
CA GLN A 20 16.92 19.19 -0.28
C GLN A 20 15.55 18.69 -0.75
N SER A 21 14.50 19.51 -0.60
CA SER A 21 13.16 19.19 -1.10
C SER A 21 13.14 19.02 -2.61
N VAL A 22 13.80 19.91 -3.37
CA VAL A 22 13.90 19.81 -4.83
C VAL A 22 14.66 18.55 -5.25
N LEU A 23 15.78 18.23 -4.57
CA LEU A 23 16.54 17.02 -4.85
C LEU A 23 15.74 15.76 -4.56
N MET A 24 15.00 15.73 -3.45
CA MET A 24 14.11 14.62 -3.12
C MET A 24 13.01 14.45 -4.17
N ALA A 25 12.34 15.54 -4.57
CA ALA A 25 11.28 15.50 -5.57
C ALA A 25 11.79 15.10 -6.97
N SER A 26 12.99 15.55 -7.35
CA SER A 26 13.51 15.35 -8.71
C SER A 26 14.28 14.04 -8.88
N TYR A 27 14.95 13.56 -7.83
CA TYR A 27 15.85 12.41 -7.90
C TYR A 27 15.48 11.27 -6.95
N GLY A 28 14.57 11.47 -6.00
CA GLY A 28 14.00 10.43 -5.13
C GLY A 28 15.06 9.50 -4.53
N LEU A 29 14.94 8.20 -4.84
CA LEU A 29 15.87 7.17 -4.38
C LEU A 29 17.33 7.45 -4.73
N ARG A 30 17.62 8.07 -5.89
CA ARG A 30 19.00 8.37 -6.28
C ARG A 30 19.64 9.37 -5.31
N PHE A 31 18.87 10.33 -4.82
CA PHE A 31 19.33 11.27 -3.79
C PHE A 31 19.54 10.56 -2.45
N LEU A 32 18.60 9.69 -2.03
CA LEU A 32 18.75 8.88 -0.82
C LEU A 32 19.99 7.96 -0.88
N ALA A 33 20.20 7.29 -2.02
CA ALA A 33 21.35 6.40 -2.22
C ALA A 33 22.66 7.19 -2.25
N GLY A 34 22.66 8.40 -2.81
CA GLY A 34 23.80 9.32 -2.71
C GLY A 34 24.12 9.71 -1.26
N CYS A 35 23.09 9.98 -0.45
CA CYS A 35 23.26 10.24 0.98
C CYS A 35 23.80 9.01 1.71
N GLN A 36 23.25 7.83 1.47
CA GLN A 36 23.72 6.57 2.08
C GLN A 36 25.20 6.32 1.74
N ARG A 37 25.62 6.47 0.48
CA ARG A 37 27.03 6.32 0.08
C ARG A 37 27.96 7.29 0.81
N ARG A 38 27.49 8.51 1.11
CA ARG A 38 28.30 9.56 1.72
C ARG A 38 28.34 9.51 3.25
N TYR A 39 27.25 9.09 3.89
CA TYR A 39 27.03 9.19 5.33
C TYR A 39 26.85 7.83 6.02
N GLY A 40 26.74 6.73 5.28
CA GLY A 40 26.51 5.38 5.79
C GLY A 40 25.03 5.00 5.85
N ASN A 41 24.73 3.89 6.53
CA ASN A 41 23.36 3.34 6.65
C ASN A 41 22.42 4.16 7.55
N VAL A 42 22.95 5.18 8.23
CA VAL A 42 22.21 5.98 9.21
C VAL A 42 22.57 7.45 8.97
N PHE A 43 21.61 8.24 8.49
CA PHE A 43 21.84 9.64 8.11
C PHE A 43 20.60 10.51 8.32
N THR A 44 20.82 11.81 8.52
CA THR A 44 19.72 12.76 8.80
C THR A 44 19.39 13.60 7.58
N LEU A 45 18.11 13.70 7.23
CA LEU A 45 17.59 14.62 6.22
C LEU A 45 16.64 15.65 6.84
N ARG A 46 16.45 16.78 6.16
CA ARG A 46 15.40 17.75 6.48
C ARG A 46 14.26 17.60 5.47
N ILE A 47 13.07 17.29 5.96
CA ILE A 47 11.89 17.02 5.15
C ILE A 47 10.80 18.06 5.51
N PRO A 48 10.10 18.65 4.52
CA PRO A 48 8.96 19.52 4.78
C PRO A 48 7.92 18.84 5.69
N LEU A 49 7.29 19.60 6.59
CA LEU A 49 6.31 19.13 7.60
C LEU A 49 6.86 18.18 8.69
N SER A 50 7.88 17.37 8.40
CA SER A 50 8.46 16.40 9.36
C SER A 50 9.74 16.87 10.05
N GLY A 51 10.35 17.98 9.59
CA GLY A 51 11.57 18.51 10.21
C GLY A 51 12.78 17.62 9.97
N LYS A 52 13.52 17.26 11.04
CA LYS A 52 14.69 16.38 10.94
C LYS A 52 14.25 14.91 11.02
N VAL A 53 14.60 14.15 9.99
CA VAL A 53 14.26 12.72 9.85
C VAL A 53 15.55 11.91 9.73
N VAL A 54 15.68 10.86 10.55
CA VAL A 54 16.82 9.95 10.54
C VAL A 54 16.49 8.71 9.73
N TYR A 55 17.10 8.56 8.56
CA TYR A 55 16.92 7.38 7.71
C TYR A 55 17.75 6.21 8.21
N LEU A 56 17.16 5.01 8.16
CA LEU A 56 17.78 3.74 8.55
C LEU A 56 17.74 2.78 7.36
N ALA A 57 18.91 2.36 6.87
CA ALA A 57 19.03 1.43 5.74
C ALA A 57 19.60 0.06 6.14
N ASP A 58 20.01 -0.11 7.41
CA ASP A 58 20.47 -1.40 7.93
C ASP A 58 19.28 -2.25 8.40
N PRO A 59 19.10 -3.49 7.89
CA PRO A 59 18.02 -4.37 8.34
C PRO A 59 18.00 -4.64 9.86
N ALA A 60 19.14 -4.58 10.55
CA ALA A 60 19.22 -4.76 12.00
C ALA A 60 18.63 -3.56 12.75
N ASP A 61 18.93 -2.33 12.31
CA ASP A 61 18.36 -1.11 12.88
C ASP A 61 16.86 -1.00 12.60
N ILE A 62 16.44 -1.38 11.39
CA ILE A 62 15.01 -1.46 11.03
C ILE A 62 14.28 -2.47 11.90
N LYS A 63 14.91 -3.62 12.23
CA LYS A 63 14.35 -4.60 13.16
C LYS A 63 14.09 -3.96 14.53
N THR A 64 15.02 -3.17 15.06
CA THR A 64 14.85 -2.46 16.32
C THR A 64 13.64 -1.53 16.30
N VAL A 65 13.42 -0.80 15.21
CA VAL A 65 12.27 0.10 15.06
C VAL A 65 10.96 -0.68 14.93
N TYR A 66 10.92 -1.73 14.11
CA TYR A 66 9.68 -2.49 13.86
C TYR A 66 9.28 -3.43 15.00
N ALA A 67 10.26 -3.94 15.76
CA ALA A 67 10.00 -4.73 16.96
C ALA A 67 9.90 -3.87 18.23
N GLY A 68 10.09 -2.55 18.10
CA GLY A 68 10.08 -1.62 19.21
C GLY A 68 8.70 -1.43 19.85
N ASP A 69 8.71 -0.92 21.07
CA ASP A 69 7.49 -0.65 21.84
C ASP A 69 6.58 0.37 21.10
N PRO A 70 5.30 0.03 20.85
CA PRO A 70 4.33 0.93 20.25
C PRO A 70 4.20 2.30 20.94
N LYS A 71 4.47 2.37 22.27
CA LYS A 71 4.46 3.61 23.07
C LYS A 71 5.69 4.49 22.85
N VAL A 72 6.74 3.93 22.24
CA VAL A 72 7.98 4.65 21.93
C VAL A 72 8.04 5.04 20.47
N PHE A 73 7.54 4.20 19.56
CA PHE A 73 7.63 4.39 18.10
C PHE A 73 6.27 4.71 17.49
N HIS A 74 5.88 5.99 17.51
CA HIS A 74 4.58 6.44 17.02
C HIS A 74 4.56 6.59 15.50
N SER A 75 3.65 5.89 14.82
CA SER A 75 3.46 6.05 13.38
C SER A 75 2.31 6.97 13.04
N GLY A 76 1.32 7.14 13.91
CA GLY A 76 0.14 7.97 13.65
C GLY A 76 0.51 9.44 13.74
N GLU A 77 1.34 9.78 14.72
CA GLU A 77 1.99 11.09 14.85
C GLU A 77 2.85 11.44 13.62
N ALA A 78 3.46 10.46 12.96
CA ALA A 78 4.18 10.69 11.69
C ALA A 78 3.24 11.11 10.54
N HIS A 79 1.95 10.78 10.64
CA HIS A 79 0.92 10.99 9.63
C HIS A 79 -0.17 11.99 10.07
N TRP A 80 0.11 12.83 11.08
CA TRP A 80 -0.86 13.73 11.72
C TRP A 80 -1.63 14.62 10.72
N PHE A 81 -1.00 15.01 9.62
CA PHE A 81 -1.57 15.88 8.59
C PHE A 81 -2.74 15.23 7.83
N PHE A 82 -2.87 13.90 7.86
CA PHE A 82 -4.00 13.19 7.27
C PHE A 82 -5.25 13.17 8.15
N ARG A 83 -5.16 13.55 9.44
CA ARG A 83 -6.32 13.57 10.37
C ARG A 83 -7.49 14.35 9.81
N GLY A 84 -7.21 15.53 9.25
CA GLY A 84 -8.27 16.36 8.70
C GLY A 84 -8.95 15.78 7.45
N LEU A 85 -8.34 14.80 6.77
CA LEU A 85 -8.97 14.07 5.66
C LEU A 85 -9.64 12.78 6.14
N LEU A 86 -8.87 11.91 6.79
CA LEU A 86 -9.26 10.54 7.15
C LEU A 86 -10.10 10.47 8.43
N GLY A 87 -10.11 11.54 9.23
CA GLY A 87 -10.78 11.60 10.53
C GLY A 87 -9.90 11.11 11.68
N ASP A 88 -10.34 11.38 12.90
CA ASP A 88 -9.54 11.13 14.12
C ASP A 88 -9.53 9.67 14.55
N SER A 89 -10.53 8.88 14.13
CA SER A 89 -10.61 7.44 14.41
C SER A 89 -9.86 6.58 13.39
N SER A 90 -9.27 7.20 12.35
CA SER A 90 -8.56 6.47 11.30
C SER A 90 -7.38 5.66 11.87
N LEU A 91 -7.31 4.38 11.53
CA LEU A 91 -6.18 3.52 11.92
C LEU A 91 -4.81 4.09 11.49
N PHE A 92 -4.79 4.91 10.45
CA PHE A 92 -3.57 5.52 9.92
C PHE A 92 -2.97 6.59 10.85
N VAL A 93 -3.80 7.26 11.66
CA VAL A 93 -3.41 8.41 12.50
C VAL A 93 -3.43 8.12 14.00
N LEU A 94 -4.12 7.06 14.44
CA LEU A 94 -4.12 6.57 15.81
C LEU A 94 -2.76 5.98 16.19
N ASP A 95 -2.38 6.01 17.46
CA ASP A 95 -1.21 5.33 18.04
C ASP A 95 -1.62 4.52 19.28
N GLU A 96 -0.65 3.85 19.91
CA GLU A 96 -0.80 3.16 21.20
C GLU A 96 -2.00 2.20 21.29
N GLU A 97 -2.77 2.28 22.38
CA GLU A 97 -3.87 1.37 22.74
C GLU A 97 -5.07 1.57 21.80
N GLU A 98 -5.40 2.81 21.43
CA GLU A 98 -6.48 3.09 20.47
C GLU A 98 -6.19 2.48 19.10
N HIS A 99 -4.94 2.57 18.62
CA HIS A 99 -4.56 1.91 17.38
C HIS A 99 -4.64 0.38 17.52
N HIS A 100 -4.15 -0.19 18.61
CA HIS A 100 -4.19 -1.62 18.84
C HIS A 100 -5.63 -2.16 18.79
N ASP A 101 -6.55 -1.51 19.49
CA ASP A 101 -7.93 -1.96 19.61
C ASP A 101 -8.70 -1.82 18.29
N GLN A 102 -8.57 -0.67 17.61
CA GLN A 102 -9.18 -0.47 16.29
C GLN A 102 -8.61 -1.45 15.26
N ARG A 103 -7.29 -1.71 15.29
CA ARG A 103 -6.67 -2.68 14.39
C ARG A 103 -7.27 -4.07 14.57
N ARG A 104 -7.44 -4.51 15.81
CA ARG A 104 -8.00 -5.82 16.13
C ARG A 104 -9.41 -5.99 15.57
N LEU A 105 -10.25 -4.95 15.65
CA LEU A 105 -11.60 -4.97 15.09
C LEU A 105 -11.60 -5.04 13.55
N LEU A 106 -10.65 -4.38 12.89
CA LEU A 106 -10.56 -4.35 11.43
C LEU A 106 -9.95 -5.62 10.84
N MET A 107 -9.01 -6.26 11.54
CA MET A 107 -8.20 -7.38 11.04
C MET A 107 -8.99 -8.54 10.39
N PRO A 108 -10.10 -9.03 10.96
CA PRO A 108 -10.86 -10.13 10.37
C PRO A 108 -11.31 -9.86 8.93
N ALA A 109 -11.64 -8.61 8.59
CA ALA A 109 -12.09 -8.24 7.25
C ALA A 109 -10.98 -8.27 6.18
N PHE A 110 -9.72 -8.28 6.61
CA PHE A 110 -8.53 -8.35 5.73
C PHE A 110 -7.77 -9.67 5.87
N HIS A 111 -8.34 -10.64 6.60
CA HIS A 111 -7.81 -12.00 6.66
C HIS A 111 -8.00 -12.74 5.33
N ARG A 112 -7.12 -13.70 5.11
CA ARG A 112 -7.02 -14.52 3.90
C ARG A 112 -8.37 -15.03 3.39
N ASP A 113 -9.16 -15.65 4.27
CA ASP A 113 -10.43 -16.26 3.88
C ASP A 113 -11.45 -15.20 3.46
N ALA A 114 -11.55 -14.09 4.19
CA ALA A 114 -12.43 -12.97 3.83
C ALA A 114 -12.07 -12.39 2.46
N VAL A 115 -10.77 -12.22 2.18
CA VAL A 115 -10.25 -11.73 0.90
C VAL A 115 -10.53 -12.73 -0.24
N ALA A 116 -10.40 -14.04 0.02
CA ALA A 116 -10.63 -15.08 -0.99
C ALA A 116 -12.07 -15.05 -1.54
N HIS A 117 -13.06 -14.74 -0.69
CA HIS A 117 -14.45 -14.56 -1.12
C HIS A 117 -14.64 -13.39 -2.11
N GLN A 118 -13.72 -12.44 -2.15
CA GLN A 118 -13.77 -11.28 -3.05
C GLN A 118 -13.10 -11.54 -4.41
N ALA A 119 -12.33 -12.62 -4.55
CA ALA A 119 -11.49 -12.87 -5.73
C ALA A 119 -12.30 -13.00 -7.03
N ALA A 120 -13.48 -13.64 -6.98
CA ALA A 120 -14.35 -13.77 -8.16
C ALA A 120 -14.87 -12.40 -8.62
N GLN A 121 -15.26 -11.54 -7.67
CA GLN A 121 -15.73 -10.19 -7.98
C GLN A 121 -14.59 -9.32 -8.54
N MET A 122 -13.38 -9.42 -7.99
CA MET A 122 -12.19 -8.75 -8.52
C MET A 122 -11.90 -9.17 -9.97
N ALA A 123 -11.98 -10.47 -10.27
CA ALA A 123 -11.76 -10.99 -11.61
C ALA A 123 -12.81 -10.47 -12.60
N ALA A 124 -14.09 -10.44 -12.22
CA ALA A 124 -15.17 -9.91 -13.06
C ALA A 124 -14.99 -8.42 -13.36
N ILE A 125 -14.63 -7.63 -12.35
CA ILE A 125 -14.34 -6.19 -12.50
C ILE A 125 -13.16 -5.96 -13.46
N ALA A 126 -12.07 -6.72 -13.27
CA ALA A 126 -10.91 -6.64 -14.15
C ALA A 126 -11.28 -7.01 -15.59
N ALA A 127 -11.96 -8.13 -15.79
CA ALA A 127 -12.39 -8.60 -17.10
C ALA A 127 -13.23 -7.56 -17.86
N ALA A 128 -14.21 -6.96 -17.18
CA ALA A 128 -15.07 -5.92 -17.76
C ALA A 128 -14.26 -4.69 -18.18
N ASN A 129 -13.32 -4.24 -17.35
CA ASN A 129 -12.48 -3.08 -17.70
C ASN A 129 -11.51 -3.40 -18.85
N ILE A 130 -10.89 -4.58 -18.85
CA ILE A 130 -9.90 -5.02 -19.84
C ILE A 130 -10.53 -5.13 -21.24
N ALA A 131 -11.81 -5.49 -21.33
CA ALA A 131 -12.53 -5.55 -22.60
C ALA A 131 -12.59 -4.19 -23.33
N GLU A 132 -12.42 -3.08 -22.62
CA GLU A 132 -12.43 -1.72 -23.16
C GLU A 132 -11.01 -1.16 -23.44
N TRP A 133 -9.97 -1.99 -23.34
CA TRP A 133 -8.60 -1.53 -23.55
C TRP A 133 -8.31 -1.27 -25.04
N PRO A 134 -7.58 -0.19 -25.37
CA PRO A 134 -7.23 0.09 -26.75
C PRO A 134 -6.31 -0.97 -27.36
N VAL A 135 -6.56 -1.33 -28.62
CA VAL A 135 -5.81 -2.33 -29.37
C VAL A 135 -4.99 -1.66 -30.48
N GLY A 136 -3.73 -2.06 -30.61
CA GLY A 136 -2.83 -1.58 -31.66
C GLY A 136 -2.22 -0.19 -31.41
N GLU A 137 -2.49 0.43 -30.27
CA GLU A 137 -1.93 1.74 -29.89
C GLU A 137 -1.21 1.70 -28.53
N ASN A 138 -0.27 2.64 -28.35
CA ASN A 138 0.42 2.84 -27.08
C ASN A 138 -0.47 3.68 -26.16
N PHE A 139 -0.74 3.21 -24.94
CA PHE A 139 -1.50 3.97 -23.95
C PHE A 139 -0.90 3.83 -22.54
N SER A 140 -1.22 4.79 -21.69
CA SER A 140 -0.86 4.77 -20.26
C SER A 140 -1.78 3.80 -19.51
N VAL A 141 -1.24 2.79 -18.85
CA VAL A 141 -2.06 1.78 -18.16
C VAL A 141 -2.53 2.24 -16.77
N ALA A 142 -1.85 3.24 -16.18
CA ALA A 142 -2.18 3.71 -14.83
C ALA A 142 -3.65 4.11 -14.66
N PRO A 143 -4.28 4.93 -15.55
CA PRO A 143 -5.71 5.20 -15.46
C PRO A 143 -6.59 3.94 -15.46
N ARG A 144 -6.27 2.94 -16.30
CA ARG A 144 -7.03 1.69 -16.36
C ARG A 144 -6.92 0.88 -15.07
N THR A 145 -5.72 0.77 -14.51
CA THR A 145 -5.52 0.08 -13.21
C THR A 145 -6.16 0.85 -12.05
N THR A 146 -6.17 2.18 -12.09
CA THR A 146 -6.89 3.00 -11.11
C THR A 146 -8.40 2.76 -11.19
N ASP A 147 -8.98 2.68 -12.39
CA ASP A 147 -10.40 2.38 -12.56
C ASP A 147 -10.76 0.99 -12.01
N ILE A 148 -9.95 -0.03 -12.30
CA ILE A 148 -10.15 -1.40 -11.79
C ILE A 148 -10.14 -1.41 -10.26
N THR A 149 -9.08 -0.87 -9.64
CA THR A 149 -8.90 -0.91 -8.17
C THR A 149 -9.89 -0.03 -7.42
N LEU A 150 -10.30 1.10 -8.01
CA LEU A 150 -11.39 1.91 -7.47
C LEU A 150 -12.70 1.13 -7.51
N GLU A 151 -13.02 0.48 -8.62
CA GLU A 151 -14.24 -0.32 -8.72
C GLU A 151 -14.23 -1.51 -7.74
N VAL A 152 -13.07 -2.17 -7.56
CA VAL A 152 -12.87 -3.21 -6.55
C VAL A 152 -13.17 -2.66 -5.16
N ILE A 153 -12.50 -1.59 -4.72
CA ILE A 153 -12.67 -1.06 -3.36
C ILE A 153 -14.13 -0.62 -3.10
N LEU A 154 -14.78 0.01 -4.09
CA LEU A 154 -16.17 0.45 -3.95
C LEU A 154 -17.14 -0.75 -3.80
N ARG A 155 -16.89 -1.87 -4.48
CA ARG A 155 -17.78 -3.02 -4.43
C ARG A 155 -17.44 -4.07 -3.37
N THR A 156 -16.17 -4.24 -3.01
CA THR A 156 -15.75 -5.29 -2.06
C THR A 156 -15.52 -4.75 -0.66
N VAL A 157 -15.14 -3.47 -0.51
CA VAL A 157 -14.87 -2.87 0.80
C VAL A 157 -16.06 -2.06 1.28
N ILE A 158 -16.57 -1.14 0.46
CA ILE A 158 -17.79 -0.40 0.80
C ILE A 158 -19.02 -1.32 0.63
N GLY A 159 -18.99 -2.22 -0.35
CA GLY A 159 -20.13 -3.09 -0.65
C GLY A 159 -21.27 -2.36 -1.36
N ALA A 160 -20.96 -1.28 -2.08
CA ALA A 160 -21.94 -0.46 -2.78
C ALA A 160 -22.59 -1.25 -3.92
N SER A 161 -23.85 -1.63 -3.73
CA SER A 161 -24.67 -2.36 -4.71
C SER A 161 -25.64 -1.46 -5.47
N ASP A 162 -26.05 -0.33 -4.88
CA ASP A 162 -26.94 0.63 -5.55
C ASP A 162 -26.21 1.29 -6.75
N PRO A 163 -26.72 1.15 -7.98
CA PRO A 163 -26.05 1.70 -9.17
C PRO A 163 -25.89 3.22 -9.13
N THR A 164 -26.86 3.94 -8.53
CA THR A 164 -26.85 5.41 -8.46
C THR A 164 -25.75 5.88 -7.51
N ARG A 165 -25.67 5.30 -6.31
CA ARG A 165 -24.68 5.63 -5.30
C ARG A 165 -23.28 5.22 -5.74
N LEU A 166 -23.14 4.05 -6.36
CA LEU A 166 -21.86 3.61 -6.93
C LEU A 166 -21.37 4.60 -8.00
N ALA A 167 -22.24 5.06 -8.91
CA ALA A 167 -21.89 6.07 -9.91
C ALA A 167 -21.49 7.41 -9.26
N ALA A 168 -22.16 7.82 -8.17
CA ALA A 168 -21.79 9.02 -7.42
C ALA A 168 -20.41 8.86 -6.74
N LEU A 169 -20.15 7.73 -6.08
CA LEU A 169 -18.87 7.43 -5.43
C LEU A 169 -17.71 7.45 -6.43
N ARG A 170 -17.87 6.84 -7.62
CA ARG A 170 -16.86 6.89 -8.70
C ARG A 170 -16.45 8.31 -9.09
N LYS A 171 -17.37 9.28 -8.98
CA LYS A 171 -17.11 10.68 -9.32
C LYS A 171 -16.49 11.45 -8.17
N VAL A 172 -16.96 11.23 -6.94
CA VAL A 172 -16.64 12.06 -5.79
C VAL A 172 -15.34 11.62 -5.12
N VAL A 173 -15.11 10.32 -4.96
CA VAL A 173 -13.93 9.77 -4.28
C VAL A 173 -12.62 10.21 -4.94
N PRO A 174 -12.41 10.07 -6.27
CA PRO A 174 -11.16 10.54 -6.89
C PRO A 174 -10.92 12.03 -6.70
N ARG A 175 -11.98 12.87 -6.75
CA ARG A 175 -11.86 14.33 -6.58
C ARG A 175 -11.45 14.72 -5.17
N LEU A 176 -11.78 13.89 -4.19
CA LEU A 176 -11.34 14.07 -2.81
C LEU A 176 -9.89 13.60 -2.61
N LEU A 177 -9.48 12.49 -3.22
CA LEU A 177 -8.15 11.92 -3.00
C LEU A 177 -7.05 12.62 -3.82
N TYR A 178 -7.37 13.11 -5.01
CA TYR A 178 -6.44 13.86 -5.87
C TYR A 178 -6.44 15.36 -5.60
N MET A 179 -6.31 15.74 -4.32
CA MET A 179 -6.18 17.14 -3.93
C MET A 179 -4.86 17.75 -4.38
N LYS A 180 -4.93 19.03 -4.77
CA LYS A 180 -3.78 19.83 -5.19
C LYS A 180 -2.98 20.28 -3.97
N PRO A 181 -1.64 20.46 -4.06
CA PRO A 181 -0.82 20.88 -2.92
C PRO A 181 -1.26 22.19 -2.24
N TRP A 182 -1.89 23.12 -2.97
CA TRP A 182 -2.42 24.36 -2.37
C TRP A 182 -3.67 24.14 -1.49
N GLU A 183 -4.29 22.97 -1.56
CA GLU A 183 -5.47 22.57 -0.76
C GLU A 183 -5.04 21.98 0.59
N THR A 184 -3.77 21.62 0.77
CA THR A 184 -3.23 21.05 2.02
C THR A 184 -3.55 21.85 3.29
N PRO A 185 -3.48 23.19 3.32
CA PRO A 185 -3.86 23.96 4.49
C PRO A 185 -5.29 23.68 4.98
N ALA A 186 -6.24 23.50 4.05
CA ALA A 186 -7.63 23.20 4.37
C ALA A 186 -7.85 21.75 4.83
N ILE A 187 -6.94 20.84 4.49
CA ILE A 187 -6.92 19.50 5.06
C ILE A 187 -6.49 19.62 6.52
N THR A 188 -5.33 20.24 6.79
CA THR A 188 -4.75 20.31 8.13
C THR A 188 -5.50 21.23 9.09
N ASN A 189 -6.22 22.23 8.58
CA ASN A 189 -7.03 23.15 9.37
C ASN A 189 -8.47 23.19 8.83
N PRO A 190 -9.38 22.39 9.41
CA PRO A 190 -10.78 22.34 8.98
C PRO A 190 -11.50 23.69 9.01
N GLY A 191 -11.08 24.63 9.87
CA GLY A 191 -11.65 25.97 9.94
C GLY A 191 -11.51 26.76 8.63
N LEU A 192 -10.44 26.51 7.86
CA LEU A 192 -10.22 27.18 6.57
C LEU A 192 -11.25 26.81 5.50
N ARG A 193 -11.92 25.66 5.65
CA ARG A 193 -12.95 25.18 4.69
C ARG A 193 -14.19 26.07 4.64
N ARG A 194 -14.34 27.02 5.57
CA ARG A 194 -15.43 28.01 5.58
C ARG A 194 -15.17 29.19 4.66
N TYR A 195 -13.93 29.42 4.25
CA TYR A 195 -13.51 30.60 3.50
C TYR A 195 -13.07 30.25 2.08
N LEU A 196 -13.28 31.16 1.13
CA LEU A 196 -12.67 31.06 -0.21
C LEU A 196 -11.14 31.18 -0.09
N PRO A 197 -10.36 30.40 -0.85
CA PRO A 197 -10.75 29.48 -1.93
C PRO A 197 -11.07 28.03 -1.48
N TRP A 198 -10.99 27.72 -0.18
CA TRP A 198 -11.04 26.34 0.33
C TRP A 198 -12.44 25.78 0.59
N GLN A 199 -13.49 26.57 0.39
CA GLN A 199 -14.88 26.09 0.45
C GLN A 199 -15.14 24.85 -0.43
N GLY A 200 -14.48 24.76 -1.59
CA GLY A 200 -14.59 23.60 -2.48
C GLY A 200 -14.03 22.30 -1.89
N VAL A 201 -13.07 22.38 -0.95
CA VAL A 201 -12.57 21.21 -0.21
C VAL A 201 -13.64 20.73 0.76
N GLY A 202 -14.22 21.65 1.54
CA GLY A 202 -15.31 21.34 2.47
C GLY A 202 -16.52 20.70 1.78
N ARG A 203 -16.93 21.22 0.61
CA ARG A 203 -18.04 20.66 -0.16
C ARG A 203 -17.76 19.22 -0.64
N ARG A 204 -16.55 18.96 -1.15
CA ARG A 204 -16.16 17.60 -1.60
C ARG A 204 -16.12 16.60 -0.44
N MET A 205 -15.64 17.03 0.72
CA MET A 205 -15.65 16.21 1.92
C MET A 205 -17.09 15.88 2.35
N ALA A 206 -17.95 16.89 2.46
CA ALA A 206 -19.34 16.69 2.85
C ALA A 206 -20.12 15.80 1.84
N GLU A 207 -19.87 15.95 0.54
CA GLU A 207 -20.46 15.10 -0.51
C GLU A 207 -20.00 13.64 -0.38
N THR A 208 -18.72 13.42 -0.08
CA THR A 208 -18.19 12.07 0.17
C THR A 208 -18.79 11.47 1.44
N ASP A 209 -18.81 12.25 2.52
CA ASP A 209 -19.33 11.83 3.82
C ASP A 209 -20.79 11.43 3.72
N ALA A 210 -21.62 12.21 3.03
CA ALA A 210 -23.04 11.89 2.81
C ALA A 210 -23.23 10.52 2.13
N LEU A 211 -22.40 10.20 1.13
CA LEU A 211 -22.46 8.90 0.44
C LEU A 211 -21.99 7.76 1.34
N LEU A 212 -20.90 7.96 2.11
CA LEU A 212 -20.38 6.94 3.03
C LEU A 212 -21.36 6.67 4.19
N TYR A 213 -21.96 7.72 4.77
CA TYR A 213 -22.97 7.54 5.82
C TYR A 213 -24.24 6.88 5.30
N ALA A 214 -24.62 7.12 4.04
CA ALA A 214 -25.73 6.41 3.42
C ALA A 214 -25.45 4.89 3.30
N GLU A 215 -24.23 4.51 2.89
CA GLU A 215 -23.80 3.10 2.87
C GLU A 215 -23.78 2.47 4.26
N ILE A 216 -23.29 3.21 5.27
CA ILE A 216 -23.29 2.76 6.67
C ILE A 216 -24.72 2.55 7.19
N ALA A 217 -25.61 3.52 6.95
CA ALA A 217 -27.00 3.46 7.40
C ALA A 217 -27.75 2.30 6.73
N GLU A 218 -27.59 2.14 5.41
CA GLU A 218 -28.13 0.98 4.69
C GLU A 218 -27.58 -0.32 5.27
N ARG A 219 -26.28 -0.35 5.58
CA ARG A 219 -25.67 -1.57 6.11
C ARG A 219 -26.19 -1.98 7.47
N ARG A 220 -26.42 -1.01 8.36
CA ARG A 220 -27.01 -1.27 9.67
C ARG A 220 -28.45 -1.75 9.60
N ALA A 221 -29.19 -1.30 8.58
CA ALA A 221 -30.57 -1.67 8.36
C ALA A 221 -30.74 -2.98 7.56
N ASP A 222 -29.65 -3.57 7.07
CA ASP A 222 -29.69 -4.75 6.20
C ASP A 222 -30.14 -6.00 6.99
N PRO A 223 -31.31 -6.60 6.68
CA PRO A 223 -31.79 -7.80 7.37
C PRO A 223 -30.88 -9.02 7.12
N ASN A 224 -30.11 -9.02 6.03
CA ASN A 224 -29.22 -10.10 5.63
C ASN A 224 -27.75 -9.78 5.98
N LEU A 225 -27.52 -8.86 6.92
CA LEU A 225 -26.18 -8.42 7.31
C LEU A 225 -25.24 -9.60 7.61
N ALA A 226 -25.71 -10.68 8.23
CA ALA A 226 -24.89 -11.84 8.59
C ALA A 226 -24.31 -12.59 7.38
N GLU A 227 -24.99 -12.55 6.23
CA GLU A 227 -24.60 -13.28 5.01
C GLU A 227 -23.62 -12.48 4.15
N ARG A 228 -23.50 -11.17 4.40
CA ARG A 228 -22.66 -10.28 3.59
C ARG A 228 -21.17 -10.40 3.94
N THR A 229 -20.37 -10.49 2.88
CA THR A 229 -18.92 -10.75 2.94
C THR A 229 -18.05 -9.52 2.68
N ASP A 230 -18.63 -8.40 2.26
CA ASP A 230 -17.87 -7.17 2.06
C ASP A 230 -17.42 -6.54 3.39
N VAL A 231 -16.35 -5.75 3.34
CA VAL A 231 -15.66 -5.27 4.55
C VAL A 231 -16.58 -4.44 5.43
N LEU A 232 -17.38 -3.53 4.87
CA LEU A 232 -18.31 -2.72 5.67
C LEU A 232 -19.27 -3.59 6.48
N ALA A 233 -19.81 -4.66 5.88
CA ALA A 233 -20.64 -5.63 6.59
C ALA A 233 -19.90 -6.24 7.79
N MET A 234 -18.66 -6.68 7.57
CA MET A 234 -17.82 -7.28 8.60
C MET A 234 -17.51 -6.29 9.73
N LEU A 235 -17.27 -5.02 9.40
CA LEU A 235 -16.98 -3.97 10.39
C LEU A 235 -18.21 -3.57 11.21
N VAL A 236 -19.40 -3.51 10.59
CA VAL A 236 -20.65 -3.25 11.32
C VAL A 236 -20.95 -4.37 12.33
N ARG A 237 -20.58 -5.61 12.01
CA ARG A 237 -20.73 -6.76 12.91
C ARG A 237 -19.62 -6.87 13.97
N ALA A 238 -18.50 -6.18 13.79
CA ALA A 238 -17.36 -6.30 14.68
C ALA A 238 -17.66 -5.70 16.05
N THR A 239 -17.34 -6.45 17.11
CA THR A 239 -17.47 -6.02 18.50
C THR A 239 -16.13 -6.10 19.21
N ASP A 240 -15.87 -5.18 20.12
CA ASP A 240 -14.74 -5.31 21.05
C ASP A 240 -15.06 -6.30 22.18
N ASP A 241 -14.10 -6.47 23.11
CA ASP A 241 -14.23 -7.42 24.22
C ASP A 241 -15.39 -7.10 25.16
N ASN A 242 -15.87 -5.85 25.14
CA ASN A 242 -17.00 -5.39 25.95
C ASN A 242 -18.33 -5.45 25.17
N GLY A 243 -18.32 -5.98 23.94
CA GLY A 243 -19.50 -6.05 23.08
C GLY A 243 -19.86 -4.74 22.39
N ARG A 244 -19.01 -3.69 22.47
CA ARG A 244 -19.26 -2.41 21.80
C ARG A 244 -18.98 -2.55 20.30
N THR A 245 -19.92 -2.06 19.50
CA THR A 245 -19.76 -1.94 18.04
C THR A 245 -19.13 -0.59 17.67
N MET A 246 -18.52 -0.51 16.48
CA MET A 246 -18.04 0.75 15.95
C MET A 246 -19.19 1.75 15.76
N SER A 247 -18.96 3.01 16.10
CA SER A 247 -19.81 4.14 15.75
C SER A 247 -19.76 4.45 14.25
N ASP A 248 -20.74 5.21 13.77
CA ASP A 248 -20.78 5.60 12.35
C ASP A 248 -19.59 6.48 11.96
N GLN A 249 -19.08 7.29 12.89
CA GLN A 249 -17.88 8.07 12.67
C GLN A 249 -16.64 7.18 12.51
N GLU A 250 -16.47 6.19 13.39
CA GLU A 250 -15.36 5.22 13.29
C GLU A 250 -15.44 4.45 11.96
N LEU A 251 -16.63 3.96 11.59
CA LEU A 251 -16.84 3.28 10.31
C LEU A 251 -16.49 4.18 9.12
N ARG A 252 -16.97 5.43 9.10
CA ARG A 252 -16.67 6.41 8.04
C ARG A 252 -15.17 6.64 7.92
N ASP A 253 -14.46 6.82 9.03
CA ASP A 253 -13.03 7.10 9.04
C ASP A 253 -12.23 5.90 8.51
N HIS A 254 -12.61 4.67 8.91
CA HIS A 254 -11.97 3.45 8.44
C HIS A 254 -12.28 3.13 6.96
N LEU A 255 -13.49 3.41 6.49
CA LEU A 255 -13.84 3.29 5.08
C LEU A 255 -13.00 4.24 4.23
N LEU A 256 -12.95 5.53 4.60
CA LEU A 256 -12.18 6.52 3.86
C LEU A 256 -10.68 6.19 3.89
N THR A 257 -10.18 5.70 5.02
CA THR A 257 -8.80 5.19 5.14
C THR A 257 -8.53 4.04 4.20
N SER A 258 -9.44 3.07 4.12
CA SER A 258 -9.30 1.89 3.25
C SER A 258 -9.31 2.28 1.77
N ILE A 259 -10.18 3.22 1.39
CA ILE A 259 -10.24 3.76 0.02
C ILE A 259 -8.94 4.49 -0.31
N ALA A 260 -8.51 5.43 0.54
CA ALA A 260 -7.30 6.22 0.31
C ALA A 260 -6.03 5.35 0.22
N ALA A 261 -5.89 4.38 1.13
CA ALA A 261 -4.70 3.54 1.21
C ALA A 261 -4.69 2.40 0.16
N GLY A 262 -5.85 1.83 -0.16
CA GLY A 262 -5.95 0.59 -0.93
C GLY A 262 -5.93 0.78 -2.44
N HIS A 263 -6.67 1.75 -2.99
CA HIS A 263 -6.87 1.78 -4.45
C HIS A 263 -5.63 2.29 -5.20
N GLU A 264 -5.08 3.45 -4.84
CA GLU A 264 -3.98 4.07 -5.60
C GLU A 264 -2.67 3.27 -5.47
N THR A 265 -2.42 2.66 -4.30
CA THR A 265 -1.21 1.85 -4.09
C THR A 265 -1.23 0.57 -4.91
N THR A 266 -2.36 -0.15 -4.92
CA THR A 266 -2.55 -1.35 -5.75
C THR A 266 -2.51 -1.01 -7.24
N ALA A 267 -3.16 0.08 -7.68
CA ALA A 267 -3.11 0.53 -9.08
C ALA A 267 -1.67 0.84 -9.53
N THR A 268 -0.92 1.53 -8.67
CA THR A 268 0.49 1.87 -8.94
C THR A 268 1.34 0.60 -9.03
N ALA A 269 1.13 -0.37 -8.16
CA ALA A 269 1.82 -1.66 -8.21
C ALA A 269 1.53 -2.41 -9.51
N LEU A 270 0.25 -2.52 -9.91
CA LEU A 270 -0.15 -3.13 -11.20
C LEU A 270 0.49 -2.41 -12.39
N SER A 271 0.50 -1.09 -12.37
CA SER A 271 1.16 -0.29 -13.42
C SER A 271 2.65 -0.61 -13.52
N TRP A 272 3.35 -0.73 -12.39
CA TRP A 272 4.75 -1.15 -12.36
C TRP A 272 4.95 -2.59 -12.81
N VAL A 273 4.04 -3.51 -12.49
CA VAL A 273 4.12 -4.91 -12.95
C VAL A 273 4.09 -4.94 -14.48
N LEU A 274 3.14 -4.25 -15.10
CA LEU A 274 3.00 -4.25 -16.56
C LEU A 274 4.16 -3.51 -17.24
N GLU A 275 4.62 -2.40 -16.66
CA GLU A 275 5.83 -1.69 -17.10
C GLU A 275 7.05 -2.61 -17.07
N ARG A 276 7.17 -3.44 -16.03
CA ARG A 276 8.31 -4.34 -15.86
C ARG A 276 8.25 -5.54 -16.76
N LEU A 277 7.10 -6.19 -16.91
CA LEU A 277 6.92 -7.35 -17.77
C LEU A 277 7.14 -7.00 -19.25
N THR A 278 6.58 -5.88 -19.74
CA THR A 278 6.74 -5.46 -21.15
C THR A 278 8.19 -5.15 -21.55
N ARG A 279 9.07 -4.88 -20.59
CA ARG A 279 10.53 -4.67 -20.79
C ARG A 279 11.37 -5.91 -20.56
N HIS A 280 10.78 -7.01 -20.08
CA HIS A 280 11.47 -8.26 -19.80
C HIS A 280 10.75 -9.43 -20.47
N PRO A 281 10.97 -9.65 -21.78
CA PRO A 281 10.25 -10.65 -22.57
C PRO A 281 10.27 -12.05 -21.95
N ALA A 282 11.41 -12.49 -21.40
CA ALA A 282 11.52 -13.81 -20.77
C ALA A 282 10.62 -13.94 -19.51
N ALA A 283 10.52 -12.88 -18.70
CA ALA A 283 9.64 -12.86 -17.54
C ALA A 283 8.17 -12.76 -17.96
N LEU A 284 7.85 -12.00 -19.02
CA LEU A 284 6.50 -11.91 -19.57
C LEU A 284 6.01 -13.28 -20.06
N VAL A 285 6.82 -14.03 -20.82
CA VAL A 285 6.45 -15.38 -21.30
C VAL A 285 6.11 -16.30 -20.12
N LYS A 286 6.97 -16.34 -19.09
CA LYS A 286 6.71 -17.14 -17.89
C LYS A 286 5.45 -16.67 -17.15
N ALA A 287 5.23 -15.36 -17.06
CA ALA A 287 4.06 -14.80 -16.39
C ALA A 287 2.75 -15.14 -17.11
N VAL A 288 2.74 -15.16 -18.45
CA VAL A 288 1.59 -15.59 -19.25
C VAL A 288 1.30 -17.08 -19.00
N GLN A 289 2.33 -17.94 -19.07
CA GLN A 289 2.19 -19.37 -18.75
C GLN A 289 1.66 -19.60 -17.34
N ALA A 290 2.16 -18.83 -16.36
CA ALA A 290 1.68 -18.88 -14.99
C ALA A 290 0.24 -18.40 -14.84
N ALA A 291 -0.19 -17.40 -15.61
CA ALA A 291 -1.57 -16.93 -15.60
C ALA A 291 -2.54 -18.00 -16.13
N ASP A 292 -2.15 -18.72 -17.18
CA ASP A 292 -2.90 -19.85 -17.72
C ASP A 292 -2.98 -21.00 -16.69
N ALA A 293 -1.84 -21.41 -16.12
CA ALA A 293 -1.78 -22.45 -15.09
C ALA A 293 -2.62 -22.09 -13.84
N SER A 294 -2.53 -20.84 -13.37
CA SER A 294 -3.35 -20.34 -12.25
C SER A 294 -4.85 -20.42 -12.55
N ALA A 295 -5.28 -20.13 -13.78
CA ALA A 295 -6.69 -20.22 -14.14
C ALA A 295 -7.21 -21.65 -14.23
N GLU A 296 -6.33 -22.62 -14.49
CA GLU A 296 -6.60 -24.05 -14.44
C GLU A 296 -6.58 -24.61 -13.00
N GLY A 297 -6.22 -23.78 -12.02
CA GLY A 297 -6.15 -24.14 -10.60
C GLY A 297 -4.81 -24.73 -10.17
N ASP A 298 -3.76 -24.63 -11.00
CA ASP A 298 -2.40 -25.00 -10.61
C ASP A 298 -1.79 -23.95 -9.66
N PRO A 299 -1.44 -24.34 -8.41
CA PRO A 299 -0.83 -23.42 -7.45
C PRO A 299 0.49 -22.80 -7.93
N SER A 300 1.24 -23.47 -8.81
CA SER A 300 2.51 -22.96 -9.33
C SER A 300 2.33 -21.67 -10.16
N GLY A 301 1.17 -21.51 -10.79
CA GLY A 301 0.79 -20.29 -11.49
C GLY A 301 0.62 -19.11 -10.53
N ASP A 302 -0.13 -19.33 -9.44
CA ASP A 302 -0.31 -18.33 -8.38
C ASP A 302 1.03 -17.94 -7.73
N GLU A 303 1.90 -18.92 -7.46
CA GLU A 303 3.23 -18.69 -6.89
C GLU A 303 4.10 -17.81 -7.77
N TYR A 304 4.07 -18.01 -9.09
CA TYR A 304 4.86 -17.21 -10.03
C TYR A 304 4.30 -15.79 -10.20
N LEU A 305 2.98 -15.61 -10.25
CA LEU A 305 2.38 -14.28 -10.29
C LEU A 305 2.68 -13.49 -9.00
N ASP A 306 2.64 -14.14 -7.84
CA ASP A 306 3.09 -13.56 -6.57
C ASP A 306 4.57 -13.20 -6.61
N ALA A 307 5.42 -14.03 -7.23
CA ALA A 307 6.85 -13.78 -7.39
C ALA A 307 7.12 -12.54 -8.26
N VAL A 308 6.39 -12.38 -9.38
CA VAL A 308 6.43 -11.19 -10.24
C VAL A 308 6.07 -9.94 -9.44
N MET A 309 5.00 -10.00 -8.64
CA MET A 309 4.60 -8.88 -7.79
C MET A 309 5.66 -8.55 -6.73
N LYS A 310 6.18 -9.56 -6.02
CA LYS A 310 7.19 -9.39 -4.96
C LYS A 310 8.45 -8.72 -5.49
N GLU A 311 8.91 -9.14 -6.67
CA GLU A 311 10.07 -8.55 -7.33
C GLU A 311 9.79 -7.14 -7.87
N THR A 312 8.59 -6.91 -8.39
CA THR A 312 8.15 -5.57 -8.80
C THR A 312 8.18 -4.61 -7.63
N LEU A 313 7.59 -4.98 -6.48
CA LEU A 313 7.58 -4.13 -5.28
C LEU A 313 8.97 -3.94 -4.66
N ARG A 314 9.92 -4.83 -4.92
CA ARG A 314 11.32 -4.65 -4.54
C ARG A 314 12.01 -3.58 -5.40
N ILE A 315 11.91 -3.71 -6.73
CA ILE A 315 12.62 -2.82 -7.67
C ILE A 315 11.92 -1.47 -7.86
N ARG A 316 10.59 -1.46 -7.73
CA ARG A 316 9.70 -0.32 -7.87
C ARG A 316 8.77 -0.25 -6.66
N PRO A 317 9.30 0.03 -5.46
CA PRO A 317 8.47 0.16 -4.28
C PRO A 317 7.50 1.33 -4.46
N VAL A 318 6.23 1.10 -4.13
CA VAL A 318 5.20 2.15 -4.17
C VAL A 318 5.45 3.18 -3.06
N ILE A 319 5.86 2.70 -1.88
CA ILE A 319 6.22 3.49 -0.71
C ILE A 319 7.71 3.27 -0.42
N PHE A 320 8.47 4.37 -0.31
CA PHE A 320 9.93 4.32 -0.23
C PHE A 320 10.50 4.31 1.18
N SER A 321 9.70 4.68 2.17
CA SER A 321 10.07 4.68 3.59
C SER A 321 8.82 4.69 4.47
N SER A 322 8.96 4.36 5.76
CA SER A 322 7.82 4.30 6.67
C SER A 322 8.19 4.73 8.10
N GLY A 323 8.03 6.02 8.39
CA GLY A 323 8.55 6.67 9.58
C GLY A 323 7.87 6.32 10.91
N ARG A 324 8.61 6.54 12.02
CA ARG A 324 8.15 6.50 13.40
C ARG A 324 8.70 7.71 14.16
N VAL A 325 7.85 8.46 14.85
CA VAL A 325 8.25 9.52 15.78
C VAL A 325 8.60 8.90 17.13
N LEU A 326 9.77 9.23 17.66
CA LEU A 326 10.23 8.73 18.94
C LEU A 326 9.58 9.49 20.10
N LYS A 327 8.99 8.78 21.07
CA LYS A 327 8.42 9.39 22.29
C LYS A 327 9.36 9.38 23.49
N ALA A 328 10.44 8.61 23.42
CA ALA A 328 11.52 8.58 24.39
C ALA A 328 12.88 8.53 23.67
N PRO A 329 13.99 8.85 24.34
CA PRO A 329 15.31 8.65 23.75
C PRO A 329 15.58 7.16 23.44
N VAL A 330 16.06 6.87 22.23
CA VAL A 330 16.30 5.49 21.75
C VAL A 330 17.71 5.35 21.20
N GLU A 331 18.36 4.22 21.50
CA GLU A 331 19.61 3.82 20.86
C GLU A 331 19.34 3.01 19.59
N VAL A 332 19.72 3.53 18.43
CA VAL A 332 19.58 2.85 17.13
C VAL A 332 20.68 3.34 16.18
N GLY A 333 21.24 2.45 15.35
CA GLY A 333 22.28 2.84 14.38
C GLY A 333 23.58 3.34 14.99
N GLY A 334 23.85 3.05 16.26
CA GLY A 334 24.99 3.58 17.01
C GLY A 334 24.82 5.01 17.54
N TYR A 335 23.59 5.55 17.51
CA TYR A 335 23.26 6.89 18.01
C TYR A 335 22.20 6.79 19.10
N ARG A 336 22.28 7.69 20.09
CA ARG A 336 21.20 7.90 21.05
C ARG A 336 20.35 9.07 20.57
N LEU A 337 19.26 8.75 19.88
CA LEU A 337 18.35 9.72 19.27
C LEU A 337 17.40 10.27 20.33
N PRO A 338 17.15 11.60 20.39
CA PRO A 338 16.22 12.19 21.34
C PRO A 338 14.76 11.95 20.94
N ALA A 339 13.84 12.10 21.90
CA ALA A 339 12.41 12.15 21.64
C ALA A 339 12.04 13.31 20.69
N GLY A 340 10.95 13.14 19.94
CA GLY A 340 10.47 14.06 18.91
C GLY A 340 11.13 13.90 17.54
N ILE A 341 12.21 13.11 17.43
CA ILE A 341 12.83 12.80 16.14
C ILE A 341 12.06 11.69 15.44
N MET A 342 11.88 11.84 14.14
CA MET A 342 11.37 10.77 13.29
C MET A 342 12.52 9.88 12.82
N VAL A 343 12.43 8.58 13.07
CA VAL A 343 13.26 7.55 12.43
C VAL A 343 12.51 6.94 11.26
N ASP A 344 13.19 6.73 10.14
CA ASP A 344 12.55 6.34 8.88
C ASP A 344 13.27 5.15 8.22
N PRO A 345 12.78 3.92 8.42
CA PRO A 345 13.18 2.74 7.67
C PRO A 345 13.11 2.97 6.15
N ALA A 346 14.27 2.94 5.50
CA ALA A 346 14.45 3.28 4.10
C ALA A 346 14.19 2.06 3.19
N ILE A 347 12.92 1.74 2.96
CA ILE A 347 12.46 0.60 2.13
C ILE A 347 13.23 0.53 0.80
N GLY A 348 13.27 1.63 0.05
CA GLY A 348 13.93 1.66 -1.26
C GLY A 348 15.44 1.44 -1.21
N LEU A 349 16.13 1.87 -0.14
CA LEU A 349 17.58 1.65 0.02
C LEU A 349 17.88 0.19 0.36
N VAL A 350 17.08 -0.41 1.23
CA VAL A 350 17.22 -1.84 1.59
C VAL A 350 16.97 -2.70 0.36
N HIS A 351 15.92 -2.40 -0.41
CA HIS A 351 15.55 -3.18 -1.60
C HIS A 351 16.54 -3.05 -2.75
N ALA A 352 17.27 -1.93 -2.84
CA ALA A 352 18.33 -1.70 -3.81
C ALA A 352 19.72 -2.14 -3.32
N SER A 353 19.84 -2.68 -2.10
CA SER A 353 21.13 -3.01 -1.52
C SER A 353 21.72 -4.30 -2.11
N ALA A 354 22.90 -4.21 -2.72
CA ALA A 354 23.66 -5.36 -3.20
C ALA A 354 24.11 -6.31 -2.07
N ALA A 355 24.15 -5.83 -0.82
CA ALA A 355 24.44 -6.66 0.34
C ALA A 355 23.25 -7.54 0.76
N VAL A 356 22.04 -7.18 0.33
CA VAL A 356 20.80 -7.91 0.63
C VAL A 356 20.35 -8.72 -0.59
N TYR A 357 20.41 -8.13 -1.78
CA TYR A 357 19.97 -8.71 -3.04
C TYR A 357 21.11 -8.74 -4.04
N ARG A 358 21.54 -9.94 -4.45
CA ARG A 358 22.49 -10.10 -5.56
C ARG A 358 21.90 -9.54 -6.84
N ASP A 359 22.69 -8.74 -7.57
CA ASP A 359 22.30 -8.02 -8.79
C ASP A 359 21.01 -7.20 -8.58
N PRO A 360 21.00 -6.23 -7.63
CA PRO A 360 19.77 -5.64 -7.12
C PRO A 360 18.97 -4.86 -8.17
N ASP A 361 19.61 -4.39 -9.25
CA ASP A 361 18.93 -3.67 -10.32
C ASP A 361 18.27 -4.60 -11.35
N ARG A 362 18.59 -5.90 -11.36
CA ARG A 362 18.02 -6.87 -12.28
C ARG A 362 16.62 -7.27 -11.82
N PHE A 363 15.63 -7.13 -12.71
CA PHE A 363 14.29 -7.69 -12.50
C PHE A 363 14.30 -9.19 -12.73
N ASP A 364 14.14 -9.94 -11.66
CA ASP A 364 14.24 -11.39 -11.67
C ASP A 364 13.22 -12.03 -10.73
N PRO A 365 11.98 -12.28 -11.19
CA PRO A 365 10.94 -12.90 -10.38
C PRO A 365 11.33 -14.26 -9.80
N ASP A 366 12.19 -15.02 -10.48
CA ASP A 366 12.58 -16.37 -10.06
C ASP A 366 13.23 -16.36 -8.66
N ARG A 367 13.86 -15.26 -8.23
CA ARG A 367 14.45 -15.14 -6.88
C ARG A 367 13.43 -15.08 -5.74
N MET A 368 12.17 -14.84 -6.07
CA MET A 368 11.09 -14.73 -5.09
C MET A 368 10.38 -16.07 -4.88
N LEU A 369 10.66 -17.07 -5.73
CA LEU A 369 10.10 -18.42 -5.61
C LEU A 369 10.77 -19.18 -4.45
N GLY A 370 9.96 -19.92 -3.68
CA GLY A 370 10.42 -20.76 -2.57
C GLY A 370 11.18 -20.03 -1.46
N THR A 371 11.25 -18.69 -1.49
CA THR A 371 12.12 -17.91 -0.61
C THR A 371 11.33 -17.33 0.55
N THR A 372 11.80 -17.57 1.79
CA THR A 372 11.28 -16.88 2.96
C THR A 372 11.88 -15.48 3.05
N LEU A 373 11.05 -14.47 2.77
CA LEU A 373 11.46 -13.08 2.78
C LEU A 373 11.43 -12.53 4.22
N SER A 374 12.53 -11.96 4.69
CA SER A 374 12.58 -11.34 6.02
C SER A 374 11.76 -10.03 6.02
N PRO A 375 10.97 -9.74 7.08
CA PRO A 375 10.22 -8.50 7.23
C PRO A 375 11.08 -7.22 7.28
N THR A 376 12.41 -7.36 7.35
CA THR A 376 13.36 -6.24 7.35
C THR A 376 14.24 -6.18 6.11
N THR A 377 14.09 -7.12 5.17
CA THR A 377 14.79 -7.11 3.88
C THR A 377 13.82 -6.97 2.72
N TRP A 378 12.63 -7.56 2.82
CA TRP A 378 11.49 -7.30 1.94
C TRP A 378 10.34 -6.73 2.77
N LEU A 379 10.14 -5.42 2.62
CA LEU A 379 9.31 -4.59 3.49
C LEU A 379 8.43 -3.57 2.74
N PRO A 380 7.87 -3.89 1.55
CA PRO A 380 7.05 -2.94 0.80
C PRO A 380 5.75 -2.56 1.52
N PHE A 381 5.34 -3.37 2.50
CA PHE A 381 4.17 -3.15 3.35
C PHE A 381 4.52 -2.59 4.73
N GLY A 382 5.73 -2.03 4.88
CA GLY A 382 6.29 -1.66 6.18
C GLY A 382 6.51 -2.87 7.09
N GLY A 383 6.50 -2.65 8.40
CA GLY A 383 6.69 -3.74 9.37
C GLY A 383 6.24 -3.41 10.79
N GLY A 384 6.35 -4.41 11.66
CA GLY A 384 5.94 -4.35 13.05
C GLY A 384 4.42 -4.36 13.24
N ASN A 385 3.98 -3.84 14.38
CA ASN A 385 2.57 -3.63 14.71
C ASN A 385 1.83 -2.67 13.74
N ARG A 386 2.58 -1.92 12.91
CA ARG A 386 2.05 -1.02 11.88
C ARG A 386 2.16 -1.56 10.45
N ARG A 387 2.50 -2.85 10.27
CA ARG A 387 2.48 -3.48 8.95
C ARG A 387 1.12 -3.24 8.28
N CYS A 388 1.12 -2.94 6.98
CA CYS A 388 -0.10 -2.67 6.22
C CYS A 388 -1.19 -3.72 6.50
N LEU A 389 -2.38 -3.26 6.90
CA LEU A 389 -3.54 -4.09 7.20
C LEU A 389 -4.04 -4.79 5.93
N GLY A 390 -4.12 -4.04 4.82
CA GLY A 390 -4.58 -4.52 3.52
C GLY A 390 -3.53 -5.29 2.71
N ALA A 391 -2.38 -5.65 3.28
CA ALA A 391 -1.31 -6.31 2.51
C ALA A 391 -1.78 -7.62 1.84
N THR A 392 -2.56 -8.44 2.54
CA THR A 392 -3.12 -9.68 1.99
C THR A 392 -4.12 -9.37 0.87
N PHE A 393 -5.01 -8.39 1.10
CA PHE A 393 -5.97 -7.92 0.10
C PHE A 393 -5.27 -7.47 -1.19
N ALA A 394 -4.27 -6.59 -1.07
CA ALA A 394 -3.52 -6.07 -2.20
C ALA A 394 -2.78 -7.18 -2.98
N MET A 395 -2.14 -8.14 -2.28
CA MET A 395 -1.48 -9.27 -2.95
C MET A 395 -2.49 -10.11 -3.76
N VAL A 396 -3.66 -10.42 -3.19
CA VAL A 396 -4.69 -11.18 -3.89
C VAL A 396 -5.26 -10.40 -5.06
N GLU A 397 -5.62 -9.13 -4.85
CA GLU A 397 -6.15 -8.25 -5.89
C GLU A 397 -5.17 -8.13 -7.07
N ILE A 398 -3.90 -7.84 -6.81
CA ILE A 398 -2.87 -7.71 -7.85
C ILE A 398 -2.72 -9.02 -8.62
N ARG A 399 -2.64 -10.15 -7.94
CA ARG A 399 -2.53 -11.47 -8.59
C ARG A 399 -3.74 -11.77 -9.46
N VAL A 400 -4.96 -11.56 -8.97
CA VAL A 400 -6.20 -11.81 -9.71
C VAL A 400 -6.28 -10.90 -10.93
N VAL A 401 -6.04 -9.60 -10.76
CA VAL A 401 -6.10 -8.63 -11.86
C VAL A 401 -4.99 -8.91 -12.88
N LEU A 402 -3.77 -9.19 -12.44
CA LEU A 402 -2.65 -9.54 -13.32
C LEU A 402 -2.94 -10.79 -14.14
N ARG A 403 -3.51 -11.82 -13.51
CA ARG A 403 -3.94 -13.04 -14.22
C ARG A 403 -4.96 -12.73 -15.30
N GLU A 404 -6.00 -11.95 -14.99
CA GLU A 404 -7.01 -11.58 -15.97
C GLU A 404 -6.41 -10.77 -17.13
N ILE A 405 -5.49 -9.85 -16.85
CA ILE A 405 -4.77 -9.11 -17.89
C ILE A 405 -4.00 -10.09 -18.78
N LEU A 406 -3.12 -10.92 -18.22
CA LEU A 406 -2.22 -11.77 -19.01
C LEU A 406 -2.95 -12.86 -19.81
N ARG A 407 -4.14 -13.28 -19.39
CA ARG A 407 -4.98 -14.22 -20.16
C ARG A 407 -5.72 -13.53 -21.30
N ARG A 408 -6.21 -12.30 -21.05
CA ARG A 408 -7.11 -11.59 -21.95
C ARG A 408 -6.39 -10.69 -22.94
N VAL A 409 -5.15 -10.28 -22.69
CA VAL A 409 -4.44 -9.40 -23.62
C VAL A 409 -3.08 -9.95 -24.04
N GLU A 410 -2.77 -9.80 -25.32
CA GLU A 410 -1.40 -9.97 -25.81
C GLU A 410 -0.65 -8.65 -25.68
N LEU A 411 0.32 -8.59 -24.77
CA LEU A 411 1.15 -7.40 -24.56
C LEU A 411 2.34 -7.40 -25.53
N ASP A 412 2.52 -6.29 -26.25
CA ASP A 412 3.77 -6.06 -26.99
C ASP A 412 4.91 -5.75 -26.02
N THR A 413 6.10 -6.24 -26.37
CA THR A 413 7.33 -5.91 -25.63
C THR A 413 7.95 -4.63 -26.17
N THR A 414 8.76 -3.97 -25.35
CA THR A 414 9.43 -2.72 -25.71
C THR A 414 10.91 -2.74 -25.33
N THR A 415 11.73 -2.12 -26.16
CA THR A 415 13.15 -1.84 -25.90
C THR A 415 13.38 -0.42 -25.39
N ALA A 416 12.31 0.35 -25.17
CA ALA A 416 12.41 1.68 -24.58
C ALA A 416 13.04 1.62 -23.18
N PRO A 417 13.78 2.67 -22.76
CA PRO A 417 14.34 2.72 -21.42
C PRO A 417 13.30 2.51 -20.32
N ASP A 418 13.80 2.05 -19.16
CA ASP A 418 13.03 1.96 -17.91
C ASP A 418 12.28 3.27 -17.65
N GLU A 419 11.02 3.14 -17.25
CA GLU A 419 10.22 4.31 -16.92
C GLU A 419 10.73 5.00 -15.64
N LYS A 420 10.81 6.33 -15.68
CA LYS A 420 11.21 7.12 -14.52
C LYS A 420 10.14 7.01 -13.43
N GLN A 421 10.57 6.90 -12.19
CA GLN A 421 9.71 7.00 -11.02
C GLN A 421 9.44 8.47 -10.72
N GLN A 422 8.18 8.82 -10.51
CA GLN A 422 7.76 10.16 -10.11
C GLN A 422 7.09 10.09 -8.74
N ALA A 423 7.52 10.96 -7.83
CA ALA A 423 6.81 11.14 -6.57
C ALA A 423 5.45 11.80 -6.82
N LYS A 424 4.39 11.15 -6.39
CA LYS A 424 3.02 11.65 -6.39
C LYS A 424 2.47 11.52 -4.98
N HIS A 425 2.38 12.63 -4.27
CA HIS A 425 2.08 12.67 -2.83
C HIS A 425 3.05 11.78 -2.03
N VAL A 426 2.55 10.66 -1.47
CA VAL A 426 3.36 9.70 -0.68
C VAL A 426 3.78 8.47 -1.49
N THR A 427 3.30 8.32 -2.72
CA THR A 427 3.58 7.16 -3.58
C THR A 427 4.57 7.52 -4.69
N PHE A 428 5.16 6.50 -5.29
CA PHE A 428 6.04 6.63 -6.45
C PHE A 428 5.45 5.88 -7.64
N VAL A 429 5.02 6.66 -8.63
CA VAL A 429 4.28 6.17 -9.79
C VAL A 429 5.17 6.15 -11.04
N PRO A 430 4.83 5.37 -12.07
CA PRO A 430 5.45 5.51 -13.37
C PRO A 430 5.16 6.91 -13.94
N HIS A 431 6.18 7.66 -14.34
CA HIS A 431 6.05 9.05 -14.77
C HIS A 431 5.10 9.25 -15.98
N ARG A 432 5.02 8.27 -16.87
CA ARG A 432 4.09 8.25 -18.03
C ARG A 432 2.93 7.26 -17.80
N GLY A 433 2.76 6.80 -16.57
CA GLY A 433 1.74 5.85 -16.15
C GLY A 433 1.89 4.44 -16.75
N GLY A 434 3.11 4.01 -17.08
CA GLY A 434 3.39 2.65 -17.55
C GLY A 434 2.85 2.44 -18.95
N VAL A 435 3.51 3.03 -19.94
CA VAL A 435 3.04 2.94 -21.34
C VAL A 435 3.19 1.50 -21.84
N ILE A 436 2.07 0.92 -22.28
CA ILE A 436 2.00 -0.42 -22.88
C ILE A 436 1.28 -0.35 -24.23
N ARG A 437 1.37 -1.45 -24.98
CA ARG A 437 0.60 -1.67 -26.20
C ARG A 437 0.00 -3.07 -26.16
N VAL A 438 -1.30 -3.14 -26.41
CA VAL A 438 -2.04 -4.39 -26.52
C VAL A 438 -2.17 -4.72 -28.01
N ARG A 439 -1.74 -5.92 -28.39
CA ARG A 439 -1.84 -6.42 -29.77
C ARG A 439 -3.22 -6.97 -30.07
N THR A 440 -3.79 -7.74 -29.15
CA THR A 440 -5.13 -8.32 -29.25
C THR A 440 -5.75 -8.41 -27.86
N VAL A 441 -7.08 -8.29 -27.82
CA VAL A 441 -7.89 -8.65 -26.65
C VAL A 441 -8.62 -9.95 -27.00
N ARG A 442 -8.51 -10.94 -26.12
CA ARG A 442 -9.11 -12.26 -26.25
C ARG A 442 -10.32 -12.34 -25.32
N ASP A 443 -11.36 -13.01 -25.78
CA ASP A 443 -12.41 -13.45 -24.87
C ASP A 443 -11.95 -14.74 -24.18
N CYS A 444 -11.99 -14.75 -22.84
CA CYS A 444 -11.56 -15.87 -22.03
C CYS A 444 -12.66 -16.27 -21.05
N PRO A 445 -12.95 -17.58 -20.91
CA PRO A 445 -13.89 -18.05 -19.91
C PRO A 445 -13.40 -17.71 -18.49
N PRO A 446 -14.33 -17.57 -17.52
CA PRO A 446 -13.99 -17.24 -16.14
C PRO A 446 -12.91 -18.18 -15.59
N ALA A 447 -11.89 -17.63 -14.93
CA ALA A 447 -10.90 -18.43 -14.22
C ALA A 447 -11.54 -19.18 -13.05
N ILE A 448 -11.03 -20.37 -12.72
CA ILE A 448 -11.38 -21.03 -11.45
C ILE A 448 -10.86 -20.14 -10.30
N ALA A 449 -11.65 -20.02 -9.22
CA ALA A 449 -11.27 -19.19 -8.08
C ALA A 449 -9.92 -19.69 -7.49
N PRO A 450 -8.94 -18.79 -7.28
CA PRO A 450 -7.64 -19.20 -6.79
C PRO A 450 -7.76 -19.82 -5.39
N THR A 451 -7.07 -20.94 -5.17
CA THR A 451 -6.91 -21.50 -3.83
C THR A 451 -5.83 -20.69 -3.09
N CYS A 452 -6.07 -20.40 -1.82
CA CYS A 452 -5.14 -19.60 -1.05
C CYS A 452 -3.86 -20.41 -0.71
N PRO A 453 -2.63 -19.85 -0.83
CA PRO A 453 -1.40 -20.61 -0.58
C PRO A 453 -1.36 -21.19 0.85
N ALA A 454 -1.18 -22.51 0.95
CA ALA A 454 -0.97 -23.21 2.21
C ALA A 454 0.40 -22.81 2.80
N GLY A 455 0.39 -22.05 3.89
CA GLY A 455 1.60 -21.80 4.67
C GLY A 455 1.81 -22.95 5.65
N ALA A 456 2.98 -23.58 5.61
CA ALA A 456 3.44 -24.54 6.60
C ALA A 456 3.40 -23.92 8.01
N GLN A 457 2.35 -24.22 8.78
CA GLN A 457 2.36 -24.07 10.22
C GLN A 457 2.63 -25.45 10.83
N GLY A 458 3.89 -25.68 11.19
CA GLY A 458 4.23 -26.67 12.20
C GLY A 458 3.58 -26.24 13.51
N ALA A 459 2.47 -26.88 13.87
CA ALA A 459 1.94 -26.81 15.22
C ALA A 459 2.92 -27.53 16.15
N ALA A 460 3.78 -26.75 16.82
CA ALA A 460 4.49 -27.22 17.99
C ALA A 460 3.44 -27.56 19.07
N ARG A 461 3.17 -28.85 19.25
CA ARG A 461 2.44 -29.36 20.40
C ARG A 461 3.21 -28.99 21.67
N ALA A 462 2.59 -28.21 22.55
CA ALA A 462 3.06 -28.04 23.92
C ALA A 462 3.08 -29.41 24.63
N PRO A 463 4.09 -29.70 25.47
CA PRO A 463 4.11 -30.94 26.24
C PRO A 463 3.06 -30.88 27.35
N ASP A 464 2.22 -31.90 27.37
CA ASP A 464 1.21 -32.17 28.39
C ASP A 464 1.91 -32.53 29.71
N THR A 465 1.95 -31.58 30.66
CA THR A 465 2.37 -31.86 32.03
C THR A 465 1.19 -32.43 32.81
N ARG A 466 1.00 -33.75 32.72
CA ARG A 466 0.32 -34.56 33.74
C ARG A 466 1.10 -35.85 33.98
N ARG A 467 2.06 -35.79 34.91
CA ARG A 467 2.21 -36.67 36.08
C ARG A 467 3.48 -36.34 36.83
#